data_AF-A0A812SLH9-F1
#
_entry.id   AF-A0A812SLH9-F1
#
_cell.length_a   1.000
_cell.length_b   1.000
_cell.length_c   1.000
_cell.angle_alpha   90.00
_cell.angle_beta   90.00
_cell.angle_gamma   90.00
#
_symmetry.space_group_name_H-M   'P 1'
#
loop_
_entity.id
_entity.type
_entity.pdbx_description
1 polymer ?
#
loop_
_entity_poly.entity_id
_entity_poly.type
_entity_poly.pdbx_seq_one_letter_code
_entity_poly.pdbx_strand_id
1 'polypeptide(L)'
;MAQTAAEAPSAASKGSSGMARPISAKQKEALHQITALVDPQGRHGARRVLAAMIWLGLDPEDLDGSKDQKIEVSSKVPDAEKARRIKEERVEVWEGLKKARLIELERRLQFMSEQDVRRCLRVKLGEGIRMVTDDDLPPVTALEGMGDFEELQARAFQKIKDEQQRKAALLASGFLMEKKRLDEADAKIAALEQRLKDYKKAQEDAIVARKKESVKAQEKRQQGIQKAARDRAKWEDETYNNLMNRITQARATRAKSYSKEGMSNALELGQQRRQKCFDQALERENALLESIEAASRTAEERLQIRRQEIEDDCRRKAEESQARFQERQVKIYAQTQDWVEKKLDDHAKFKAHYKSRIQAGKDFMKTRSKSAGEITKKAHEKWRSNYNKVLAAQTQNNSNLLARQEAARVRAEETMALKLKCANDVHSFKEVKYKTWGELQRRRMEEIQKAREAQTQALVIKIAEGQAKARARDEGAMEVKNRRQRIGADTLALNDRAKEGFIKIKSEPDERRIVKVMSDLGFVMPKLPDEGEDEEEKKAF
;
A
#
# COMPACT_ATOMS: atom_id res chain seq x y z
N MET A 1 1.67 41.79 -22.96
CA MET A 1 2.41 42.96 -22.43
C MET A 1 3.44 42.45 -21.45
N ALA A 2 4.71 42.41 -21.86
CA ALA A 2 5.81 41.97 -21.03
C ALA A 2 6.16 43.07 -20.02
N GLN A 3 6.05 42.79 -18.73
CA GLN A 3 6.53 43.67 -17.67
C GLN A 3 7.98 43.30 -17.36
N THR A 4 8.87 44.22 -17.73
CA THR A 4 10.30 44.21 -17.42
C THR A 4 10.52 44.42 -15.93
N ALA A 5 11.17 43.45 -15.27
CA ALA A 5 11.71 43.62 -13.93
C ALA A 5 12.91 44.56 -14.00
N ALA A 6 12.82 45.69 -13.28
CA ALA A 6 13.91 46.62 -13.10
C ALA A 6 15.00 45.99 -12.22
N GLU A 7 16.16 45.71 -12.82
CA GLU A 7 17.39 45.42 -12.10
C GLU A 7 17.85 46.67 -11.34
N ALA A 8 18.04 46.52 -10.03
CA ALA A 8 18.67 47.53 -9.20
C ALA A 8 20.16 47.68 -9.60
N PRO A 9 20.69 48.91 -9.72
CA PRO A 9 22.09 49.12 -10.05
C PRO A 9 22.98 48.68 -8.88
N SER A 10 23.72 47.59 -9.10
CA SER A 10 24.83 47.15 -8.26
C SER A 10 25.85 48.28 -8.15
N ALA A 11 25.97 48.84 -6.94
CA ALA A 11 27.02 49.80 -6.60
C ALA A 11 28.40 49.21 -6.92
N ALA A 12 29.15 49.90 -7.78
CA ALA A 12 30.53 49.56 -8.10
C ALA A 12 31.39 49.73 -6.83
N SER A 13 31.65 48.63 -6.11
CA SER A 13 32.71 48.61 -5.11
C SER A 13 34.03 48.84 -5.84
N LYS A 14 34.60 50.04 -5.71
CA LYS A 14 36.01 50.30 -6.02
C LYS A 14 36.87 49.54 -5.00
N GLY A 15 36.92 48.23 -5.17
CA GLY A 15 37.91 47.38 -4.53
C GLY A 15 39.24 47.64 -5.21
N SER A 16 40.11 48.35 -4.50
CA SER A 16 41.55 48.40 -4.72
C SER A 16 42.05 47.03 -5.24
N SER A 17 42.43 46.97 -6.52
CA SER A 17 43.15 45.83 -7.06
C SER A 17 44.51 45.80 -6.37
N GLY A 18 44.62 45.00 -5.32
CA GLY A 18 45.87 44.74 -4.62
C GLY A 18 46.86 44.08 -5.58
N MET A 19 47.60 44.93 -6.31
CA MET A 19 48.68 44.60 -7.23
C MET A 19 49.40 43.32 -6.78
N ALA A 20 49.38 42.30 -7.63
CA ALA A 20 50.28 41.17 -7.49
C ALA A 20 51.71 41.76 -7.44
N ARG A 21 52.54 41.34 -6.48
CA ARG A 21 53.97 41.65 -6.60
C ARG A 21 54.40 41.09 -7.96
N PRO A 22 55.04 41.89 -8.83
CA PRO A 22 55.59 41.35 -10.07
C PRO A 22 56.58 40.26 -9.68
N ILE A 23 56.35 39.03 -10.18
CA ILE A 23 57.30 37.92 -10.05
C ILE A 23 58.66 38.46 -10.52
N SER A 24 59.69 38.33 -9.68
CA SER A 24 61.01 38.85 -10.01
C SER A 24 61.53 38.17 -11.29
N ALA A 25 62.38 38.84 -12.06
CA ALA A 25 62.91 38.26 -13.30
C ALA A 25 63.57 36.88 -13.05
N LYS A 26 64.25 36.73 -11.91
CA LYS A 26 64.83 35.47 -11.45
C LYS A 26 63.79 34.38 -11.19
N GLN A 27 62.68 34.72 -10.54
CA GLN A 27 61.61 33.75 -10.26
C GLN A 27 60.89 33.28 -11.53
N LYS A 28 60.81 34.12 -12.58
CA LYS A 28 60.27 33.70 -13.89
C LYS A 28 61.19 32.72 -14.59
N GLU A 29 62.50 32.96 -14.53
CA GLU A 29 63.51 32.08 -15.11
C GLU A 29 63.55 30.72 -14.41
N ALA A 30 63.54 30.73 -13.06
CA ALA A 30 63.39 29.52 -12.24
C ALA A 30 62.12 28.73 -12.58
N LEU A 31 60.97 29.41 -12.70
CA LEU A 31 59.70 28.77 -13.06
C LEU A 31 59.77 28.13 -14.46
N HIS A 32 60.43 28.77 -15.43
CA HIS A 32 60.61 28.20 -16.77
C HIS A 32 61.48 26.94 -16.74
N GLN A 33 62.58 26.94 -15.99
CA GLN A 33 63.44 25.77 -15.82
C GLN A 33 62.69 24.60 -15.14
N ILE A 34 61.93 24.88 -14.09
CA ILE A 34 61.12 23.87 -13.39
C ILE A 34 60.01 23.34 -14.31
N THR A 35 59.37 24.21 -15.09
CA THR A 35 58.34 23.80 -16.07
C THR A 35 58.91 22.85 -17.11
N ALA A 36 60.12 23.10 -17.60
CA ALA A 36 60.79 22.24 -18.57
C ALA A 36 61.15 20.85 -18.00
N LEU A 37 61.43 20.77 -16.69
CA LEU A 37 61.75 19.51 -16.01
C LEU A 37 60.50 18.65 -15.74
N VAL A 38 59.41 19.29 -15.32
CA VAL A 38 58.21 18.62 -14.76
C VAL A 38 57.12 18.43 -15.82
N ASP A 39 57.11 19.27 -16.85
CA ASP A 39 56.20 19.19 -18.00
C ASP A 39 56.97 19.31 -19.32
N PRO A 40 57.86 18.35 -19.64
CA PRO A 40 58.72 18.42 -20.83
C PRO A 40 57.92 18.41 -22.15
N GLN A 41 56.66 17.99 -22.12
CA GLN A 41 55.76 17.97 -23.28
C GLN A 41 54.83 19.19 -23.34
N GLY A 42 54.88 20.10 -22.36
CA GLY A 42 54.07 21.31 -22.32
C GLY A 42 52.57 21.08 -22.23
N ARG A 43 52.11 19.94 -21.68
CA ARG A 43 50.69 19.56 -21.63
C ARG A 43 49.88 20.37 -20.62
N HIS A 44 50.52 20.82 -19.55
CA HIS A 44 49.91 21.49 -18.41
C HIS A 44 50.18 23.01 -18.43
N GLY A 45 51.35 23.43 -18.92
CA GLY A 45 51.74 24.82 -19.10
C GLY A 45 52.15 25.53 -17.79
N ALA A 46 52.96 26.60 -17.91
CA ALA A 46 53.62 27.27 -16.78
C ALA A 46 52.64 27.80 -15.70
N ARG A 47 51.41 28.15 -16.11
CA ARG A 47 50.36 28.61 -15.20
C ARG A 47 49.87 27.52 -14.25
N ARG A 48 49.76 26.29 -14.75
CA ARG A 48 49.33 25.12 -13.98
C ARG A 48 50.47 24.62 -13.09
N VAL A 49 51.71 24.68 -13.58
CA VAL A 49 52.92 24.41 -12.77
C VAL A 49 53.01 25.38 -11.59
N LEU A 50 52.86 26.69 -11.82
CA LEU A 50 52.85 27.67 -10.74
C LEU A 50 51.73 27.43 -9.72
N ALA A 51 50.52 27.11 -10.19
CA ALA A 51 49.41 26.79 -9.29
C ALA A 51 49.66 25.52 -8.46
N ALA A 52 50.28 24.50 -9.04
CA ALA A 52 50.66 23.28 -8.33
C ALA A 52 51.76 23.54 -7.29
N MET A 53 52.72 24.40 -7.60
CA MET A 53 53.75 24.84 -6.64
C MET A 53 53.13 25.60 -5.47
N ILE A 54 52.22 26.55 -5.75
CA ILE A 54 51.46 27.28 -4.72
C ILE A 54 50.63 26.32 -3.87
N TRP A 55 50.03 25.30 -4.48
CA TRP A 55 49.26 24.27 -3.76
C TRP A 55 50.11 23.52 -2.73
N LEU A 56 51.35 23.19 -3.11
CA LEU A 56 52.31 22.49 -2.24
C LEU A 56 53.05 23.44 -1.28
N GLY A 57 52.82 24.75 -1.37
CA GLY A 57 53.53 25.75 -0.57
C GLY A 57 55.02 25.87 -0.93
N LEU A 58 55.37 25.58 -2.19
CA LEU A 58 56.75 25.63 -2.69
C LEU A 58 57.00 26.95 -3.44
N ASP A 59 58.16 27.55 -3.19
CA ASP A 59 58.64 28.67 -3.99
C ASP A 59 59.51 28.19 -5.16
N PRO A 60 59.60 28.94 -6.28
CA PRO A 60 60.49 28.62 -7.40
C PRO A 60 61.96 28.43 -6.97
N GLU A 61 62.38 29.17 -5.94
CA GLU A 61 63.73 29.15 -5.39
C GLU A 61 64.04 27.86 -4.61
N ASP A 62 63.03 27.10 -4.19
CA ASP A 62 63.22 25.83 -3.48
C ASP A 62 63.54 24.66 -4.43
N LEU A 63 63.42 24.87 -5.74
CA LEU A 63 63.62 23.85 -6.77
C LEU A 63 64.68 24.24 -7.81
N ASP A 64 65.06 25.51 -7.96
CA ASP A 64 66.04 25.94 -8.98
C ASP A 64 67.52 25.66 -8.60
N GLY A 65 67.80 25.31 -7.34
CA GLY A 65 69.17 25.02 -6.86
C GLY A 65 70.03 26.25 -6.52
N SER A 66 69.50 27.47 -6.60
CA SER A 66 70.21 28.70 -6.21
C SER A 66 70.56 28.76 -4.72
N LYS A 67 69.84 28.01 -3.87
CA LYS A 67 70.16 27.81 -2.44
C LYS A 67 71.30 26.80 -2.19
N ASP A 68 71.70 26.01 -3.19
CA ASP A 68 72.75 24.98 -3.07
C ASP A 68 74.13 25.59 -2.75
N GLN A 69 74.29 26.90 -3.00
CA GLN A 69 75.54 27.63 -2.80
C GLN A 69 75.85 28.03 -1.34
N LYS A 70 74.99 27.71 -0.35
CA LYS A 70 75.16 28.13 1.06
C LYS A 70 75.13 27.01 2.10
N ILE A 71 75.54 25.79 1.76
CA ILE A 71 75.67 24.72 2.76
C ILE A 71 76.97 24.94 3.56
N GLU A 72 76.88 25.80 4.57
CA GLU A 72 77.97 26.06 5.51
C GLU A 72 78.00 24.97 6.60
N VAL A 73 79.18 24.38 6.81
CA VAL A 73 79.45 23.50 7.95
C VAL A 73 80.15 24.36 9.02
N SER A 74 79.68 24.27 10.26
CA SER A 74 80.20 25.07 11.38
C SER A 74 81.71 24.92 11.50
N SER A 75 82.42 26.02 11.76
CA SER A 75 83.86 26.06 12.01
C SER A 75 84.33 25.27 13.23
N LYS A 76 83.40 24.72 14.02
CA LYS A 76 83.66 23.88 15.20
C LYS A 76 83.90 22.40 14.86
N VAL A 77 83.76 21.99 13.60
CA VAL A 77 84.09 20.61 13.18
C VAL A 77 85.63 20.51 13.06
N PRO A 78 86.32 19.73 13.92
CA PRO A 78 87.78 19.77 14.02
C PRO A 78 88.54 19.17 12.84
N ASP A 79 87.85 18.44 11.97
CA ASP A 79 88.44 17.56 10.97
C ASP A 79 87.90 17.94 9.58
N ALA A 80 88.81 18.41 8.71
CA ALA A 80 88.47 18.95 7.39
C ALA A 80 87.85 17.88 6.48
N GLU A 81 88.24 16.62 6.64
CA GLU A 81 87.65 15.50 5.89
C GLU A 81 86.23 15.19 6.35
N LYS A 82 85.96 15.25 7.67
CA LYS A 82 84.60 15.09 8.20
C LYS A 82 83.71 16.26 7.79
N ALA A 83 84.24 17.48 7.79
CA ALA A 83 83.51 18.63 7.27
C ALA A 83 83.16 18.48 5.78
N ARG A 84 84.04 17.85 4.98
CA ARG A 84 83.76 17.54 3.56
C ARG A 84 82.71 16.46 3.40
N ARG A 85 82.78 15.35 4.16
CA ARG A 85 81.76 14.29 4.15
C ARG A 85 80.38 14.80 4.58
N ILE A 86 80.31 15.64 5.62
CA ILE A 86 79.05 16.26 6.05
C ILE A 86 78.47 17.20 4.97
N LYS A 87 79.33 17.89 4.21
CA LYS A 87 78.86 18.68 3.05
C LYS A 87 78.30 17.76 1.96
N GLU A 88 79.01 16.69 1.62
CA GLU A 88 78.58 15.70 0.62
C GLU A 88 77.24 15.05 1.03
N GLU A 89 77.10 14.60 2.28
CA GLU A 89 75.84 14.05 2.82
C GLU A 89 74.69 15.07 2.82
N ARG A 90 74.96 16.33 3.19
CA ARG A 90 73.93 17.39 3.14
C ARG A 90 73.50 17.68 1.72
N VAL A 91 74.42 17.70 0.76
CA VAL A 91 74.09 17.86 -0.67
C VAL A 91 73.23 16.70 -1.14
N GLU A 92 73.57 15.46 -0.79
CA GLU A 92 72.79 14.27 -1.15
C GLU A 92 71.36 14.31 -0.57
N VAL A 93 71.21 14.71 0.70
CA VAL A 93 69.89 14.89 1.33
C VAL A 93 69.09 15.99 0.64
N TRP A 94 69.73 17.10 0.26
CA TRP A 94 69.08 18.20 -0.46
C TRP A 94 68.65 17.78 -1.87
N GLU A 95 69.49 17.07 -2.61
CA GLU A 95 69.13 16.51 -3.91
C GLU A 95 68.00 15.48 -3.80
N GLY A 96 68.01 14.65 -2.75
CA GLY A 96 66.93 13.72 -2.42
C GLY A 96 65.60 14.43 -2.17
N LEU A 97 65.61 15.49 -1.35
CA LEU A 97 64.43 16.32 -1.08
C LEU A 97 63.92 17.02 -2.35
N LYS A 98 64.82 17.53 -3.19
CA LYS A 98 64.48 18.16 -4.47
C LYS A 98 63.80 17.16 -5.41
N LYS A 99 64.36 15.96 -5.57
CA LYS A 99 63.76 14.89 -6.38
C LYS A 99 62.38 14.48 -5.85
N ALA A 100 62.24 14.31 -4.54
CA ALA A 100 60.96 13.97 -3.92
C ALA A 100 59.87 15.05 -4.18
N ARG A 101 60.22 16.32 -4.02
CA ARG A 101 59.31 17.45 -4.29
C ARG A 101 58.94 17.56 -5.77
N LEU A 102 59.86 17.29 -6.69
CA LEU A 102 59.57 17.25 -8.12
C LEU A 102 58.57 16.13 -8.47
N ILE A 103 58.75 14.93 -7.92
CA ILE A 103 57.82 13.81 -8.09
C ILE A 103 56.43 14.17 -7.53
N GLU A 104 56.37 14.84 -6.38
CA GLU A 104 55.11 15.28 -5.77
C GLU A 104 54.42 16.35 -6.63
N LEU A 105 55.18 17.28 -7.21
CA LEU A 105 54.70 18.29 -8.15
C LEU A 105 54.15 17.65 -9.44
N GLU A 106 54.83 16.66 -10.01
CA GLU A 106 54.36 15.88 -11.17
C GLU A 106 53.04 15.17 -10.87
N ARG A 107 52.96 14.47 -9.73
CA ARG A 107 51.72 13.82 -9.28
C ARG A 107 50.59 14.83 -9.16
N ARG A 108 50.85 15.99 -8.54
CA ARG A 108 49.81 17.00 -8.35
C ARG A 108 49.32 17.59 -9.66
N LEU A 109 50.20 17.81 -10.63
CA LEU A 109 49.85 18.32 -11.96
C LEU A 109 48.84 17.43 -12.69
N GLN A 110 48.97 16.11 -12.56
CA GLN A 110 48.07 15.13 -13.17
C GLN A 110 46.63 15.27 -12.65
N PHE A 111 46.45 15.48 -11.35
CA PHE A 111 45.12 15.49 -10.72
C PHE A 111 44.50 16.89 -10.54
N MET A 112 45.25 17.97 -10.74
CA MET A 112 44.76 19.32 -10.46
C MET A 112 43.78 19.82 -11.52
N SER A 113 42.57 20.21 -11.11
CA SER A 113 41.55 20.71 -12.03
C SER A 113 41.79 22.16 -12.45
N GLU A 114 41.19 22.63 -13.55
CA GLU A 114 41.24 24.04 -13.93
C GLU A 114 40.62 24.99 -12.89
N GLN A 115 39.64 24.51 -12.12
CA GLN A 115 39.06 25.30 -11.05
C GLN A 115 40.06 25.51 -9.91
N ASP A 116 40.86 24.49 -9.59
CA ASP A 116 41.92 24.56 -8.59
C ASP A 116 43.01 25.56 -9.02
N VAL A 117 43.42 25.50 -10.30
CA VAL A 117 44.36 26.48 -10.88
C VAL A 117 43.84 27.91 -10.70
N ARG A 118 42.55 28.14 -11.00
CA ARG A 118 41.93 29.46 -10.84
C ARG A 118 41.83 29.90 -9.38
N ARG A 119 41.70 28.98 -8.42
CA ARG A 119 41.66 29.29 -6.97
C ARG A 119 43.05 29.66 -6.46
N CYS A 120 44.06 28.83 -6.73
CA CYS A 120 45.44 29.05 -6.29
C CYS A 120 46.02 30.36 -6.83
N LEU A 121 45.68 30.73 -8.07
CA LEU A 121 46.18 31.97 -8.67
C LEU A 121 45.39 33.23 -8.23
N ARG A 122 44.18 33.09 -7.68
CA ARG A 122 43.37 34.23 -7.17
C ARG A 122 43.61 34.53 -5.71
N VAL A 123 43.87 33.51 -4.90
CA VAL A 123 44.07 33.65 -3.46
C VAL A 123 45.55 33.86 -3.20
N LYS A 124 45.94 35.06 -2.77
CA LYS A 124 47.22 35.24 -2.08
C LYS A 124 47.09 34.54 -0.72
N LEU A 125 47.41 33.25 -0.68
CA LEU A 125 47.66 32.56 0.57
C LEU A 125 48.84 33.29 1.22
N GLY A 126 48.70 33.76 2.47
CA GLY A 126 49.83 34.33 3.21
C GLY A 126 50.97 33.31 3.31
N GLU A 127 52.19 33.77 3.56
CA GLU A 127 53.34 32.89 3.82
C GLU A 127 52.98 31.91 4.96
N GLY A 128 52.63 30.66 4.65
CA GLY A 128 52.26 29.64 5.67
C GLY A 128 50.80 29.16 5.69
N ILE A 129 49.92 29.66 4.81
CA ILE A 129 48.54 29.13 4.67
C ILE A 129 48.50 28.14 3.50
N ARG A 130 48.09 26.89 3.76
CA ARG A 130 47.98 25.84 2.72
C ARG A 130 46.53 25.53 2.36
N MET A 131 46.31 25.10 1.12
CA MET A 131 45.04 24.53 0.70
C MET A 131 44.67 23.33 1.59
N VAL A 132 43.42 23.29 2.09
CA VAL A 132 42.92 22.17 2.90
C VAL A 132 42.78 20.95 1.99
N THR A 133 43.40 19.85 2.41
CA THR A 133 43.32 18.54 1.74
C THR A 133 42.26 17.66 2.41
N ASP A 134 41.86 16.58 1.74
CA ASP A 134 40.88 15.64 2.32
C ASP A 134 41.42 14.97 3.60
N ASP A 135 42.75 14.83 3.73
CA ASP A 135 43.41 14.29 4.92
C ASP A 135 43.39 15.26 6.12
N ASP A 136 43.21 16.56 5.87
CA ASP A 136 43.08 17.58 6.93
C ASP A 136 41.68 17.61 7.56
N LEU A 137 40.72 16.90 6.94
CA LEU A 137 39.32 16.86 7.39
C LEU A 137 39.05 15.56 8.16
N PRO A 138 38.42 15.62 9.34
CA PRO A 138 37.96 14.41 10.01
C PRO A 138 36.92 13.69 9.14
N PRO A 139 36.84 12.34 9.23
CA PRO A 139 35.91 11.55 8.43
C PRO A 139 34.48 12.03 8.63
N VAL A 140 33.67 11.97 7.57
CA VAL A 140 32.32 12.56 7.51
C VAL A 140 31.42 12.09 8.66
N THR A 141 31.62 10.87 9.15
CA THR A 141 30.91 10.27 10.29
C THR A 141 31.27 10.93 11.64
N ALA A 142 32.48 11.45 11.78
CA ALA A 142 32.95 12.14 12.99
C ALA A 142 32.64 13.65 12.99
N LEU A 143 32.07 14.17 11.90
CA LEU A 143 31.68 15.57 11.79
C LEU A 143 30.43 15.86 12.65
N GLU A 144 30.54 16.83 13.55
CA GLU A 144 29.47 17.22 14.48
C GLU A 144 28.13 17.49 13.75
N GLY A 145 27.07 16.76 14.12
CA GLY A 145 25.73 16.86 13.52
C GLY A 145 25.46 15.96 12.30
N MET A 146 26.36 15.03 11.95
CA MET A 146 26.11 13.96 10.96
C MET A 146 25.54 12.68 11.58
N GLY A 147 25.81 12.38 12.87
CA GLY A 147 25.20 11.23 13.56
C GLY A 147 23.66 11.29 13.56
N ASP A 148 23.09 12.47 13.81
CA ASP A 148 21.64 12.69 13.74
C ASP A 148 21.08 12.42 12.33
N PHE A 149 21.86 12.65 11.28
CA PHE A 149 21.44 12.45 9.90
C PHE A 149 21.37 10.96 9.54
N GLU A 150 22.35 10.18 9.98
CA GLU A 150 22.37 8.72 9.78
C GLU A 150 21.21 8.03 10.48
N GLU A 151 20.90 8.42 11.73
CA GLU A 151 19.73 7.91 12.45
C GLU A 151 18.42 8.26 11.73
N LEU A 152 18.31 9.46 11.17
CA LEU A 152 17.13 9.92 10.44
C LEU A 152 16.97 9.15 9.12
N GLN A 153 18.08 8.85 8.45
CA GLN A 153 18.12 8.02 7.26
C GLN A 153 17.69 6.58 7.58
N ALA A 154 18.23 5.99 8.65
CA ALA A 154 17.87 4.65 9.11
C ALA A 154 16.37 4.54 9.47
N ARG A 155 15.82 5.52 10.20
CA ARG A 155 14.38 5.59 10.52
C ARG A 155 13.52 5.74 9.26
N ALA A 156 13.95 6.53 8.28
CA ALA A 156 13.24 6.67 7.02
C ALA A 156 13.24 5.35 6.24
N PHE A 157 14.34 4.59 6.26
CA PHE A 157 14.40 3.27 5.63
C PHE A 157 13.51 2.24 6.32
N GLN A 158 13.46 2.23 7.65
CA GLN A 158 12.59 1.31 8.39
C GLN A 158 11.11 1.55 8.07
N LYS A 159 10.67 2.82 8.02
CA LYS A 159 9.30 3.18 7.64
C LYS A 159 8.92 2.69 6.24
N ILE A 160 9.84 2.80 5.28
CA ILE A 160 9.60 2.33 3.91
C ILE A 160 9.41 0.80 3.89
N LYS A 161 10.23 0.04 4.63
CA LYS A 161 10.08 -1.42 4.76
C LYS A 161 8.75 -1.81 5.40
N ASP A 162 8.35 -1.14 6.49
CA ASP A 162 7.10 -1.44 7.21
C ASP A 162 5.87 -1.17 6.33
N GLU A 163 5.88 -0.07 5.56
CA GLU A 163 4.81 0.22 4.60
C GLU A 163 4.70 -0.84 3.49
N GLN A 164 5.83 -1.38 3.02
CA GLN A 164 5.82 -2.44 2.03
C GLN A 164 5.23 -3.73 2.58
N GLN A 165 5.63 -4.14 3.79
CA GLN A 165 5.08 -5.33 4.43
C GLN A 165 3.55 -5.20 4.62
N ARG A 166 3.07 -4.01 5.02
CA ARG A 166 1.63 -3.75 5.11
C ARG A 166 0.92 -3.85 3.76
N LYS A 167 1.47 -3.26 2.69
CA LYS A 167 0.87 -3.33 1.34
C LYS A 167 0.85 -4.76 0.80
N ALA A 168 1.92 -5.52 1.00
CA ALA A 168 1.98 -6.92 0.62
C ALA A 168 0.95 -7.76 1.39
N ALA A 169 0.81 -7.56 2.70
CA ALA A 169 -0.19 -8.23 3.52
C ALA A 169 -1.64 -7.88 3.09
N LEU A 170 -1.88 -6.62 2.70
CA LEU A 170 -3.20 -6.15 2.27
C LEU A 170 -3.59 -6.69 0.89
N LEU A 171 -2.62 -6.85 -0.01
CA LEU A 171 -2.81 -7.54 -1.29
C LEU A 171 -3.13 -9.03 -1.08
N ALA A 172 -2.39 -9.71 -0.20
CA ALA A 172 -2.63 -11.11 0.12
C ALA A 172 -4.01 -11.34 0.75
N SER A 173 -4.42 -10.49 1.70
CA SER A 173 -5.73 -10.60 2.35
C SER A 173 -6.88 -10.27 1.42
N GLY A 174 -6.73 -9.25 0.55
CA GLY A 174 -7.70 -8.92 -0.49
C GLY A 174 -7.96 -10.10 -1.43
N PHE A 175 -6.90 -10.78 -1.87
CA PHE A 175 -7.01 -11.94 -2.74
C PHE A 175 -7.69 -13.14 -2.06
N LEU A 176 -7.35 -13.45 -0.81
CA LEU A 176 -7.99 -14.54 -0.06
C LEU A 176 -9.50 -14.31 0.13
N MET A 177 -9.91 -13.06 0.37
CA MET A 177 -11.31 -12.71 0.51
C MET A 177 -12.06 -12.76 -0.83
N GLU A 178 -11.41 -12.42 -1.93
CA GLU A 178 -11.98 -12.51 -3.27
C GLU A 178 -12.12 -13.97 -3.73
N LYS A 179 -11.14 -14.83 -3.44
CA LYS A 179 -11.25 -16.28 -3.68
C LYS A 179 -12.40 -16.89 -2.89
N LYS A 180 -12.51 -16.60 -1.58
CA LYS A 180 -13.65 -17.06 -0.75
C LYS A 180 -15.00 -16.64 -1.34
N ARG A 181 -15.12 -15.42 -1.86
CA ARG A 181 -16.35 -14.96 -2.53
C ARG A 181 -16.68 -15.72 -3.81
N LEU A 182 -15.65 -16.08 -4.60
CA LEU A 182 -15.83 -16.87 -5.81
C LEU A 182 -16.22 -18.30 -5.46
N ASP A 183 -15.53 -18.94 -4.51
CA ASP A 183 -15.83 -20.29 -4.04
C ASP A 183 -17.27 -20.36 -3.46
N GLU A 184 -17.72 -19.33 -2.73
CA GLU A 184 -19.11 -19.21 -2.24
C GLU A 184 -20.13 -19.02 -3.36
N ALA A 185 -19.76 -18.34 -4.45
CA ALA A 185 -20.63 -18.17 -5.61
C ALA A 185 -20.78 -19.49 -6.39
N ASP A 186 -19.68 -20.21 -6.59
CA ASP A 186 -19.67 -21.51 -7.24
C ASP A 186 -20.45 -22.56 -6.43
N ALA A 187 -20.31 -22.55 -5.10
CA ALA A 187 -21.12 -23.40 -4.22
C ALA A 187 -22.63 -23.12 -4.35
N LYS A 188 -23.03 -21.85 -4.51
CA LYS A 188 -24.44 -21.47 -4.73
C LYS A 188 -24.94 -21.90 -6.11
N ILE A 189 -24.11 -21.82 -7.14
CA ILE A 189 -24.43 -22.29 -8.49
C ILE A 189 -24.63 -23.82 -8.46
N ALA A 190 -23.70 -24.57 -7.86
CA ALA A 190 -23.82 -26.01 -7.71
C ALA A 190 -25.09 -26.42 -6.94
N ALA A 191 -25.44 -25.70 -5.86
CA ALA A 191 -26.67 -25.93 -5.12
C ALA A 191 -27.95 -25.65 -5.95
N LEU A 192 -27.92 -24.63 -6.81
CA LEU A 192 -29.02 -24.35 -7.75
C LEU A 192 -29.17 -25.43 -8.81
N GLU A 193 -28.06 -25.91 -9.38
CA GLU A 193 -28.06 -27.00 -10.35
C GLU A 193 -28.63 -28.29 -9.75
N GLN A 194 -28.30 -28.60 -8.51
CA GLN A 194 -28.81 -29.77 -7.81
C GLN A 194 -30.32 -29.66 -7.58
N ARG A 195 -30.82 -28.50 -7.14
CA ARG A 195 -32.27 -28.25 -7.01
C ARG A 195 -33.02 -28.38 -8.34
N LEU A 196 -32.42 -27.92 -9.45
CA LEU A 196 -33.02 -28.06 -10.78
C LEU A 196 -33.07 -29.52 -11.25
N LYS A 197 -32.03 -30.32 -10.94
CA LYS A 197 -32.02 -31.76 -11.21
C LYS A 197 -33.10 -32.48 -10.40
N ASP A 198 -33.21 -32.19 -9.11
CA ASP A 198 -34.22 -32.79 -8.23
C ASP A 198 -35.64 -32.41 -8.67
N TYR A 199 -35.85 -31.17 -9.09
CA TYR A 199 -37.13 -30.71 -9.63
C TYR A 199 -37.52 -31.44 -10.92
N LYS A 200 -36.58 -31.62 -11.87
CA LYS A 200 -36.81 -32.39 -13.10
C LYS A 200 -37.16 -33.84 -12.79
N LYS A 201 -36.43 -34.47 -11.87
CA LYS A 201 -36.70 -35.86 -11.45
C LYS A 201 -38.10 -35.98 -10.82
N ALA A 202 -38.49 -35.06 -9.95
CA ALA A 202 -39.83 -35.03 -9.37
C ALA A 202 -40.94 -34.83 -10.42
N GLN A 203 -40.68 -34.05 -11.47
CA GLN A 203 -41.61 -33.87 -12.58
C GLN A 203 -41.75 -35.15 -13.42
N GLU A 204 -40.65 -35.85 -13.69
CA GLU A 204 -40.65 -37.15 -14.38
C GLU A 204 -41.42 -38.20 -13.57
N ASP A 205 -41.16 -38.31 -12.27
CA ASP A 205 -41.87 -39.22 -11.36
C ASP A 205 -43.38 -38.94 -11.33
N ALA A 206 -43.78 -37.66 -11.30
CA ALA A 206 -45.20 -37.26 -11.36
C ALA A 206 -45.88 -37.63 -12.68
N ILE A 207 -45.17 -37.52 -13.81
CA ILE A 207 -45.68 -37.94 -15.12
C ILE A 207 -45.85 -39.46 -15.17
N VAL A 208 -44.87 -40.21 -14.64
CA VAL A 208 -44.93 -41.68 -14.56
C VAL A 208 -46.09 -42.13 -13.67
N ALA A 209 -46.29 -41.48 -12.51
CA ALA A 209 -47.41 -41.76 -11.61
C ALA A 209 -48.76 -41.54 -12.32
N ARG A 210 -48.94 -40.40 -13.01
CA ARG A 210 -50.15 -40.12 -13.80
C ARG A 210 -50.40 -41.15 -14.90
N LYS A 211 -49.35 -41.60 -15.60
CA LYS A 211 -49.48 -42.65 -16.61
C LYS A 211 -49.96 -43.96 -15.99
N LYS A 212 -49.41 -44.37 -14.85
CA LYS A 212 -49.84 -45.59 -14.11
C LYS A 212 -51.30 -45.48 -13.65
N GLU A 213 -51.73 -44.32 -13.16
CA GLU A 213 -53.14 -44.10 -12.77
C GLU A 213 -54.08 -44.16 -13.97
N SER A 214 -53.70 -43.55 -15.11
CA SER A 214 -54.47 -43.60 -16.36
C SER A 214 -54.63 -45.04 -16.87
N VAL A 215 -53.56 -45.84 -16.86
CA VAL A 215 -53.60 -47.26 -17.24
C VAL A 215 -54.53 -48.05 -16.31
N LYS A 216 -54.43 -47.88 -14.98
CA LYS A 216 -55.35 -48.51 -14.03
C LYS A 216 -56.81 -48.11 -14.26
N ALA A 217 -57.07 -46.85 -14.63
CA ALA A 217 -58.42 -46.39 -14.96
C ALA A 217 -58.94 -47.02 -16.25
N GLN A 218 -58.10 -47.20 -17.27
CA GLN A 218 -58.44 -47.91 -18.50
C GLN A 218 -58.70 -49.40 -18.25
N GLU A 219 -57.89 -50.07 -17.45
CA GLU A 219 -58.10 -51.47 -17.04
C GLU A 219 -59.44 -51.65 -16.32
N LYS A 220 -59.79 -50.75 -15.37
CA LYS A 220 -61.10 -50.77 -14.71
C LYS A 220 -62.26 -50.60 -15.69
N ARG A 221 -62.12 -49.74 -16.70
CA ARG A 221 -63.14 -49.57 -17.76
C ARG A 221 -63.29 -50.84 -18.59
N GLN A 222 -62.18 -51.46 -19.00
CA GLN A 222 -62.21 -52.72 -19.76
C GLN A 222 -62.81 -53.87 -18.94
N GLN A 223 -62.46 -53.99 -17.66
CA GLN A 223 -63.07 -54.95 -16.74
C GLN A 223 -64.57 -54.71 -16.57
N GLY A 224 -65.00 -53.44 -16.49
CA GLY A 224 -66.41 -53.07 -16.46
C GLY A 224 -67.16 -53.49 -17.73
N ILE A 225 -66.57 -53.28 -18.91
CA ILE A 225 -67.11 -53.70 -20.20
C ILE A 225 -67.21 -55.23 -20.28
N GLN A 226 -66.17 -55.96 -19.86
CA GLN A 226 -66.18 -57.43 -19.84
C GLN A 226 -67.21 -57.98 -18.85
N LYS A 227 -67.37 -57.35 -17.68
CA LYS A 227 -68.38 -57.74 -16.70
C LYS A 227 -69.79 -57.53 -17.27
N ALA A 228 -70.06 -56.38 -17.87
CA ALA A 228 -71.33 -56.10 -18.52
C ALA A 228 -71.63 -57.07 -19.67
N ALA A 229 -70.62 -57.47 -20.46
CA ALA A 229 -70.76 -58.47 -21.50
C ALA A 229 -71.08 -59.87 -20.93
N ARG A 230 -70.43 -60.27 -19.83
CA ARG A 230 -70.72 -61.54 -19.13
C ARG A 230 -72.12 -61.54 -18.51
N ASP A 231 -72.52 -60.43 -17.89
CA ASP A 231 -73.85 -60.29 -17.28
C ASP A 231 -74.94 -60.31 -18.36
N ARG A 232 -74.67 -59.72 -19.54
CA ARG A 232 -75.55 -59.83 -20.71
C ARG A 232 -75.65 -61.27 -21.24
N ALA A 233 -74.53 -61.97 -21.38
CA ALA A 233 -74.54 -63.37 -21.82
C ALA A 233 -75.32 -64.28 -20.84
N LYS A 234 -75.12 -64.10 -19.53
CA LYS A 234 -75.91 -64.80 -18.51
C LYS A 234 -77.40 -64.51 -18.62
N TRP A 235 -77.77 -63.25 -18.87
CA TRP A 235 -79.17 -62.87 -19.06
C TRP A 235 -79.76 -63.49 -20.34
N GLU A 236 -78.99 -63.55 -21.43
CA GLU A 236 -79.39 -64.23 -22.68
C GLU A 236 -79.58 -65.75 -22.46
N ASP A 237 -78.70 -66.39 -21.70
CA ASP A 237 -78.83 -67.80 -21.31
C ASP A 237 -80.02 -68.04 -20.37
N GLU A 238 -80.22 -67.18 -19.36
CA GLU A 238 -81.36 -67.26 -18.44
C GLU A 238 -82.69 -67.06 -19.15
N THR A 239 -82.76 -66.11 -20.10
CA THR A 239 -83.97 -65.91 -20.91
C THR A 239 -84.24 -67.08 -21.84
N TYR A 240 -83.21 -67.68 -22.45
CA TYR A 240 -83.35 -68.89 -23.25
C TYR A 240 -83.82 -70.09 -22.40
N ASN A 241 -83.22 -70.29 -21.22
CA ASN A 241 -83.62 -71.32 -20.27
C ASN A 241 -85.07 -71.12 -19.78
N ASN A 242 -85.45 -69.89 -19.48
CA ASN A 242 -86.83 -69.55 -19.10
C ASN A 242 -87.82 -69.82 -20.25
N LEU A 243 -87.44 -69.55 -21.49
CA LEU A 243 -88.25 -69.86 -22.67
C LEU A 243 -88.39 -71.38 -22.88
N MET A 244 -87.31 -72.14 -22.73
CA MET A 244 -87.36 -73.61 -22.79
C MET A 244 -88.16 -74.21 -21.63
N ASN A 245 -88.00 -73.69 -20.42
CA ASN A 245 -88.80 -74.09 -19.27
C ASN A 245 -90.29 -73.80 -19.51
N ARG A 246 -90.64 -72.66 -20.11
CA ARG A 246 -92.02 -72.34 -20.51
C ARG A 246 -92.55 -73.30 -21.58
N ILE A 247 -91.76 -73.64 -22.61
CA ILE A 247 -92.17 -74.62 -23.63
C ILE A 247 -92.38 -76.01 -22.99
N THR A 248 -91.51 -76.41 -22.07
CA THR A 248 -91.57 -77.70 -21.37
C THR A 248 -92.75 -77.76 -20.42
N GLN A 249 -92.99 -76.70 -19.65
CA GLN A 249 -94.18 -76.54 -18.81
C GLN A 249 -95.47 -76.47 -19.64
N ALA A 250 -95.45 -75.82 -20.81
CA ALA A 250 -96.58 -75.80 -21.74
C ALA A 250 -96.90 -77.20 -22.27
N ARG A 251 -95.89 -78.02 -22.58
CA ARG A 251 -96.08 -79.44 -22.94
C ARG A 251 -96.68 -80.25 -21.78
N ALA A 252 -96.20 -80.04 -20.55
CA ALA A 252 -96.70 -80.71 -19.35
C ALA A 252 -98.13 -80.27 -18.97
N THR A 253 -98.45 -78.98 -19.11
CA THR A 253 -99.80 -78.46 -18.89
C THR A 253 -100.76 -78.89 -19.99
N ARG A 254 -100.32 -78.98 -21.26
CA ARG A 254 -101.12 -79.54 -22.36
C ARG A 254 -101.53 -81.00 -22.08
N ALA A 255 -100.64 -81.80 -21.50
CA ALA A 255 -100.96 -83.16 -21.07
C ALA A 255 -101.99 -83.21 -19.91
N LYS A 256 -101.96 -82.23 -18.99
CA LYS A 256 -102.91 -82.13 -17.87
C LYS A 256 -104.26 -81.52 -18.26
N SER A 257 -104.29 -80.55 -19.17
CA SER A 257 -105.50 -79.79 -19.54
C SER A 257 -106.52 -80.58 -20.37
N TYR A 258 -106.08 -81.66 -21.05
CA TYR A 258 -106.98 -82.58 -21.78
C TYR A 258 -107.47 -83.76 -20.94
N SER A 259 -107.16 -83.80 -19.64
CA SER A 259 -107.74 -84.78 -18.72
C SER A 259 -109.16 -84.37 -18.32
N LYS A 260 -110.05 -85.36 -18.15
CA LYS A 260 -111.48 -85.14 -17.84
C LYS A 260 -111.69 -84.39 -16.51
N GLU A 261 -110.77 -84.56 -15.55
CA GLU A 261 -110.73 -83.86 -14.26
C GLU A 261 -110.16 -82.43 -14.35
N GLY A 262 -109.32 -82.14 -15.35
CA GLY A 262 -108.76 -80.79 -15.57
C GLY A 262 -109.80 -79.79 -16.08
N MET A 263 -110.78 -80.25 -16.86
CA MET A 263 -111.83 -79.40 -17.44
C MET A 263 -112.93 -79.01 -16.43
N SER A 264 -113.27 -79.88 -15.47
CA SER A 264 -114.22 -79.52 -14.39
C SER A 264 -113.57 -78.55 -13.40
N ASN A 265 -112.32 -78.82 -12.99
CA ASN A 265 -111.55 -77.93 -12.14
C ASN A 265 -111.29 -76.56 -12.80
N ALA A 266 -111.14 -76.49 -14.12
CA ALA A 266 -110.93 -75.24 -14.85
C ALA A 266 -112.15 -74.31 -14.83
N LEU A 267 -113.36 -74.85 -14.82
CA LEU A 267 -114.61 -74.07 -14.76
C LEU A 267 -114.83 -73.47 -13.37
N GLU A 268 -114.61 -74.25 -12.30
CA GLU A 268 -114.73 -73.77 -10.91
C GLU A 268 -113.60 -72.80 -10.53
N LEU A 269 -112.34 -73.09 -10.89
CA LEU A 269 -111.24 -72.14 -10.74
C LEU A 269 -111.45 -70.88 -11.58
N GLY A 270 -112.10 -70.96 -12.74
CA GLY A 270 -112.33 -69.82 -13.63
C GLY A 270 -113.22 -68.74 -13.00
N GLN A 271 -114.23 -69.11 -12.22
CA GLN A 271 -115.05 -68.16 -11.47
C GLN A 271 -114.32 -67.61 -10.24
N GLN A 272 -113.67 -68.46 -9.44
CA GLN A 272 -112.90 -68.03 -8.27
C GLN A 272 -111.71 -67.14 -8.64
N ARG A 273 -111.06 -67.40 -9.78
CA ARG A 273 -109.96 -66.56 -10.32
C ARG A 273 -110.45 -65.21 -10.79
N ARG A 274 -111.67 -65.08 -11.32
CA ARG A 274 -112.18 -63.78 -11.77
C ARG A 274 -112.39 -62.82 -10.61
N GLN A 275 -112.97 -63.27 -9.50
CA GLN A 275 -113.09 -62.47 -8.28
C GLN A 275 -111.71 -62.22 -7.63
N LYS A 276 -110.88 -63.25 -7.45
CA LYS A 276 -109.52 -63.08 -6.90
C LYS A 276 -108.63 -62.16 -7.74
N CYS A 277 -108.71 -62.21 -9.07
CA CYS A 277 -107.95 -61.31 -9.94
C CYS A 277 -108.42 -59.86 -9.83
N PHE A 278 -109.72 -59.63 -9.59
CA PHE A 278 -110.25 -58.28 -9.38
C PHE A 278 -109.78 -57.71 -8.04
N ASP A 279 -109.89 -58.49 -6.96
CA ASP A 279 -109.41 -58.08 -5.63
C ASP A 279 -107.89 -57.87 -5.62
N GLN A 280 -107.13 -58.76 -6.27
CA GLN A 280 -105.68 -58.60 -6.43
C GLN A 280 -105.30 -57.41 -7.33
N ALA A 281 -106.14 -57.03 -8.28
CA ALA A 281 -105.89 -55.84 -9.09
C ALA A 281 -106.05 -54.57 -8.26
N LEU A 282 -107.10 -54.50 -7.43
CA LEU A 282 -107.31 -53.40 -6.49
C LEU A 282 -106.20 -53.31 -5.42
N GLU A 283 -105.81 -54.44 -4.82
CA GLU A 283 -104.70 -54.49 -3.86
C GLU A 283 -103.37 -54.05 -4.49
N ARG A 284 -103.11 -54.48 -5.74
CA ARG A 284 -101.90 -54.06 -6.46
C ARG A 284 -101.92 -52.60 -6.86
N GLU A 285 -103.08 -52.07 -7.25
CA GLU A 285 -103.24 -50.65 -7.57
C GLU A 285 -102.96 -49.80 -6.33
N ASN A 286 -103.54 -50.15 -5.19
CA ASN A 286 -103.29 -49.46 -3.92
C ASN A 286 -101.82 -49.57 -3.49
N ALA A 287 -101.21 -50.76 -3.54
CA ALA A 287 -99.81 -50.95 -3.20
C ALA A 287 -98.86 -50.20 -4.15
N LEU A 288 -99.20 -50.08 -5.43
CA LEU A 288 -98.44 -49.31 -6.40
C LEU A 288 -98.56 -47.80 -6.13
N LEU A 289 -99.75 -47.31 -5.79
CA LEU A 289 -99.95 -45.91 -5.40
C LEU A 289 -99.15 -45.57 -4.13
N GLU A 290 -99.20 -46.41 -3.10
CA GLU A 290 -98.39 -46.25 -1.88
C GLU A 290 -96.88 -46.26 -2.19
N SER A 291 -96.43 -47.16 -3.07
CA SER A 291 -95.05 -47.21 -3.56
C SER A 291 -94.64 -45.95 -4.31
N ILE A 292 -95.52 -45.40 -5.15
CA ILE A 292 -95.27 -44.17 -5.91
C ILE A 292 -95.20 -42.98 -4.96
N GLU A 293 -96.10 -42.90 -3.99
CA GLU A 293 -96.07 -41.84 -2.96
C GLU A 293 -94.80 -41.91 -2.11
N ALA A 294 -94.42 -43.10 -1.65
CA ALA A 294 -93.17 -43.29 -0.91
C ALA A 294 -91.93 -42.92 -1.76
N ALA A 295 -91.92 -43.28 -3.05
CA ALA A 295 -90.87 -42.89 -3.97
C ALA A 295 -90.85 -41.36 -4.20
N SER A 296 -92.00 -40.71 -4.29
CA SER A 296 -92.10 -39.24 -4.42
C SER A 296 -91.54 -38.55 -3.18
N ARG A 297 -91.95 -38.98 -1.97
CA ARG A 297 -91.46 -38.41 -0.69
C ARG A 297 -89.95 -38.55 -0.57
N THR A 298 -89.39 -39.73 -0.84
CA THR A 298 -87.93 -39.93 -0.79
C THR A 298 -87.17 -39.14 -1.86
N ALA A 299 -87.75 -38.93 -3.05
CA ALA A 299 -87.17 -38.08 -4.08
C ALA A 299 -87.19 -36.59 -3.67
N GLU A 300 -88.28 -36.12 -3.07
CA GLU A 300 -88.42 -34.77 -2.52
C GLU A 300 -87.43 -34.51 -1.39
N GLU A 301 -87.29 -35.43 -0.43
CA GLU A 301 -86.29 -35.36 0.65
C GLU A 301 -84.87 -35.26 0.09
N ARG A 302 -84.51 -36.09 -0.90
CA ARG A 302 -83.19 -36.02 -1.56
C ARG A 302 -82.97 -34.70 -2.27
N LEU A 303 -84.00 -34.16 -2.94
CA LEU A 303 -83.92 -32.85 -3.59
C LEU A 303 -83.77 -31.73 -2.56
N GLN A 304 -84.43 -31.83 -1.40
CA GLN A 304 -84.32 -30.86 -0.33
C GLN A 304 -82.94 -30.88 0.33
N ILE A 305 -82.41 -32.07 0.64
CA ILE A 305 -81.03 -32.23 1.15
C ILE A 305 -80.04 -31.62 0.16
N ARG A 306 -80.17 -31.92 -1.14
CA ARG A 306 -79.29 -31.37 -2.16
C ARG A 306 -79.40 -29.85 -2.30
N ARG A 307 -80.59 -29.27 -2.11
CA ARG A 307 -80.77 -27.81 -2.08
C ARG A 307 -80.03 -27.19 -0.90
N GLN A 308 -80.13 -27.79 0.29
CA GLN A 308 -79.41 -27.34 1.48
C GLN A 308 -77.89 -27.45 1.30
N GLU A 309 -77.39 -28.57 0.78
CA GLU A 309 -75.96 -28.75 0.48
C GLU A 309 -75.42 -27.70 -0.49
N ILE A 310 -76.20 -27.36 -1.52
CA ILE A 310 -75.82 -26.31 -2.50
C ILE A 310 -75.82 -24.93 -1.84
N GLU A 311 -76.80 -24.64 -0.97
CA GLU A 311 -76.88 -23.38 -0.24
C GLU A 311 -75.70 -23.21 0.72
N ASP A 312 -75.38 -24.25 1.49
CA ASP A 312 -74.23 -24.29 2.40
C ASP A 312 -72.90 -24.19 1.64
N ASP A 313 -72.75 -24.86 0.51
CA ASP A 313 -71.55 -24.76 -0.33
C ASP A 313 -71.38 -23.36 -0.93
N CYS A 314 -72.46 -22.73 -1.38
CA CYS A 314 -72.44 -21.36 -1.88
C CYS A 314 -72.06 -20.38 -0.75
N ARG A 315 -72.64 -20.56 0.44
CA ARG A 315 -72.32 -19.76 1.63
C ARG A 315 -70.87 -19.91 2.05
N ARG A 316 -70.37 -21.15 2.14
CA ARG A 316 -68.96 -21.44 2.45
C ARG A 316 -68.01 -20.82 1.44
N LYS A 317 -68.30 -20.90 0.14
CA LYS A 317 -67.49 -20.25 -0.90
C LYS A 317 -67.50 -18.73 -0.78
N ALA A 318 -68.64 -18.13 -0.41
CA ALA A 318 -68.72 -16.69 -0.18
C ALA A 318 -67.86 -16.29 1.03
N GLU A 319 -67.97 -16.99 2.16
CA GLU A 319 -67.18 -16.76 3.38
C GLU A 319 -65.67 -16.95 3.11
N GLU A 320 -65.25 -18.02 2.43
CA GLU A 320 -63.85 -18.24 2.03
C GLU A 320 -63.34 -17.14 1.10
N SER A 321 -64.16 -16.67 0.16
CA SER A 321 -63.77 -15.60 -0.76
C SER A 321 -63.58 -14.26 -0.03
N GLN A 322 -64.44 -13.96 0.94
CA GLN A 322 -64.36 -12.77 1.78
C GLN A 322 -63.14 -12.83 2.71
N ALA A 323 -62.88 -13.99 3.34
CA ALA A 323 -61.69 -14.20 4.16
C ALA A 323 -60.40 -14.00 3.34
N ARG A 324 -60.32 -14.59 2.15
CA ARG A 324 -59.18 -14.39 1.23
C ARG A 324 -59.03 -12.95 0.74
N PHE A 325 -60.13 -12.20 0.65
CA PHE A 325 -60.07 -10.78 0.33
C PHE A 325 -59.51 -9.97 1.50
N GLN A 326 -59.98 -10.23 2.72
CA GLN A 326 -59.49 -9.58 3.94
C GLN A 326 -58.01 -9.89 4.18
N GLU A 327 -57.58 -11.15 4.04
CA GLU A 327 -56.16 -11.52 4.14
C GLU A 327 -55.28 -10.78 3.11
N ARG A 328 -55.79 -10.58 1.89
CA ARG A 328 -55.09 -9.81 0.86
C ARG A 328 -54.97 -8.34 1.25
N GLN A 329 -56.03 -7.73 1.79
CA GLN A 329 -55.98 -6.36 2.29
C GLN A 329 -54.95 -6.23 3.42
N VAL A 330 -54.96 -7.13 4.41
CA VAL A 330 -53.98 -7.14 5.51
C VAL A 330 -52.55 -7.26 4.98
N LYS A 331 -52.29 -8.14 4.00
CA LYS A 331 -50.97 -8.28 3.36
C LYS A 331 -50.56 -7.00 2.64
N ILE A 332 -51.46 -6.35 1.91
CA ILE A 332 -51.18 -5.09 1.23
C ILE A 332 -50.86 -4.00 2.27
N TYR A 333 -51.66 -3.89 3.33
CA TYR A 333 -51.41 -2.95 4.42
C TYR A 333 -50.03 -3.18 5.06
N ALA A 334 -49.68 -4.43 5.39
CA ALA A 334 -48.37 -4.77 5.93
C ALA A 334 -47.22 -4.38 4.97
N GLN A 335 -47.35 -4.69 3.67
CA GLN A 335 -46.36 -4.30 2.67
C GLN A 335 -46.22 -2.78 2.52
N THR A 336 -47.34 -2.05 2.56
CA THR A 336 -47.30 -0.58 2.52
C THR A 336 -46.67 0.00 3.78
N GLN A 337 -46.93 -0.59 4.95
CA GLN A 337 -46.31 -0.17 6.20
C GLN A 337 -44.80 -0.44 6.19
N ASP A 338 -44.36 -1.64 5.81
CA ASP A 338 -42.94 -1.98 5.63
C ASP A 338 -42.23 -1.03 4.67
N TRP A 339 -42.90 -0.64 3.58
CA TRP A 339 -42.35 0.31 2.61
C TRP A 339 -42.20 1.71 3.22
N VAL A 340 -43.21 2.18 3.96
CA VAL A 340 -43.15 3.48 4.67
C VAL A 340 -42.04 3.47 5.72
N GLU A 341 -41.94 2.42 6.53
CA GLU A 341 -40.90 2.27 7.56
C GLU A 341 -39.50 2.26 6.93
N LYS A 342 -39.29 1.49 5.86
CA LYS A 342 -38.03 1.49 5.10
C LYS A 342 -37.70 2.88 4.54
N LYS A 343 -38.68 3.61 4.01
CA LYS A 343 -38.47 4.97 3.50
C LYS A 343 -38.11 5.96 4.62
N LEU A 344 -38.74 5.84 5.79
CA LEU A 344 -38.41 6.65 6.95
C LEU A 344 -37.00 6.35 7.46
N ASP A 345 -36.62 5.07 7.52
CA ASP A 345 -35.27 4.62 7.89
C ASP A 345 -34.21 5.12 6.90
N ASP A 346 -34.45 4.98 5.59
CA ASP A 346 -33.54 5.46 4.55
C ASP A 346 -33.36 6.97 4.64
N HIS A 347 -34.45 7.70 4.88
CA HIS A 347 -34.40 9.15 5.08
C HIS A 347 -33.69 9.55 6.38
N ALA A 348 -33.85 8.79 7.46
CA ALA A 348 -33.12 8.99 8.71
C ALA A 348 -31.62 8.74 8.53
N LYS A 349 -31.24 7.64 7.86
CA LYS A 349 -29.85 7.33 7.46
C LYS A 349 -29.26 8.42 6.58
N PHE A 350 -30.01 8.90 5.59
CA PHE A 350 -29.60 10.01 4.73
C PHE A 350 -29.36 11.28 5.54
N LYS A 351 -30.29 11.68 6.41
CA LYS A 351 -30.14 12.86 7.28
C LYS A 351 -28.92 12.73 8.20
N ALA A 352 -28.70 11.56 8.79
CA ALA A 352 -27.53 11.29 9.64
C ALA A 352 -26.23 11.40 8.84
N HIS A 353 -26.16 10.78 7.66
CA HIS A 353 -24.99 10.88 6.78
C HIS A 353 -24.73 12.31 6.32
N TYR A 354 -25.77 13.05 5.93
CA TYR A 354 -25.65 14.46 5.52
C TYR A 354 -25.12 15.34 6.66
N LYS A 355 -25.67 15.21 7.87
CA LYS A 355 -25.16 15.91 9.06
C LYS A 355 -23.69 15.55 9.36
N SER A 356 -23.36 14.26 9.29
CA SER A 356 -21.99 13.77 9.48
C SER A 356 -21.02 14.38 8.46
N ARG A 357 -21.41 14.45 7.18
CA ARG A 357 -20.60 15.06 6.12
C ARG A 357 -20.38 16.56 6.32
N ILE A 358 -21.43 17.30 6.70
CA ILE A 358 -21.29 18.72 7.04
C ILE A 358 -20.33 18.90 8.22
N GLN A 359 -20.49 18.07 9.26
CA GLN A 359 -19.66 18.16 10.46
C GLN A 359 -18.20 17.82 10.14
N ALA A 360 -17.95 16.75 9.39
CA ALA A 360 -16.62 16.39 8.89
C ALA A 360 -16.00 17.51 8.05
N GLY A 361 -16.79 18.20 7.22
CA GLY A 361 -16.34 19.39 6.49
C GLY A 361 -15.94 20.55 7.41
N LYS A 362 -16.73 20.84 8.45
CA LYS A 362 -16.40 21.85 9.46
C LYS A 362 -15.14 21.48 10.24
N ASP A 363 -15.00 20.21 10.63
CA ASP A 363 -13.85 19.72 11.39
C ASP A 363 -12.58 19.68 10.53
N PHE A 364 -12.70 19.36 9.24
CA PHE A 364 -11.61 19.49 8.27
C PHE A 364 -11.16 20.95 8.13
N MET A 365 -12.08 21.90 8.03
CA MET A 365 -11.73 23.33 7.96
C MET A 365 -11.09 23.82 9.26
N LYS A 366 -11.56 23.36 10.43
CA LYS A 366 -10.94 23.66 11.73
C LYS A 366 -9.55 23.05 11.88
N THR A 367 -9.34 21.82 11.42
CA THR A 367 -8.02 21.17 11.49
C THR A 367 -7.04 21.81 10.50
N ARG A 368 -7.51 22.18 9.30
CA ARG A 368 -6.73 22.97 8.34
C ARG A 368 -6.35 24.34 8.89
N SER A 369 -7.28 25.05 9.54
CA SER A 369 -6.99 26.36 10.15
C SER A 369 -6.05 26.25 11.36
N LYS A 370 -6.19 25.19 12.19
CA LYS A 370 -5.23 24.86 13.25
C LYS A 370 -3.85 24.55 12.69
N SER A 371 -3.75 23.79 11.60
CA SER A 371 -2.46 23.48 10.96
C SER A 371 -1.77 24.74 10.45
N ALA A 372 -2.48 25.65 9.79
CA ALA A 372 -1.91 26.92 9.35
C ALA A 372 -1.52 27.83 10.54
N GLY A 373 -2.37 27.90 11.57
CA GLY A 373 -2.12 28.66 12.79
C GLY A 373 -0.96 28.12 13.63
N GLU A 374 -0.79 26.80 13.71
CA GLU A 374 0.36 26.17 14.37
C GLU A 374 1.65 26.39 13.59
N ILE A 375 1.60 26.36 12.25
CA ILE A 375 2.76 26.67 11.42
C ILE A 375 3.18 28.13 11.61
N THR A 376 2.24 29.08 11.61
CA THR A 376 2.55 30.49 11.86
C THR A 376 3.02 30.73 13.29
N LYS A 377 2.43 30.07 14.29
CA LYS A 377 2.88 30.13 15.69
C LYS A 377 4.29 29.57 15.85
N LYS A 378 4.62 28.40 15.27
CA LYS A 378 5.97 27.82 15.29
C LYS A 378 6.97 28.69 14.55
N ALA A 379 6.59 29.29 13.42
CA ALA A 379 7.44 30.24 12.70
C ALA A 379 7.72 31.49 13.53
N HIS A 380 6.71 32.02 14.21
CA HIS A 380 6.84 33.17 15.09
C HIS A 380 7.65 32.85 16.35
N GLU A 381 7.47 31.68 16.97
CA GLU A 381 8.28 31.20 18.09
C GLU A 381 9.75 31.01 17.69
N LYS A 382 10.00 30.46 16.50
CA LYS A 382 11.36 30.32 15.95
C LYS A 382 12.00 31.69 15.68
N TRP A 383 11.25 32.61 15.10
CA TRP A 383 11.69 34.00 14.91
C TRP A 383 12.00 34.67 16.26
N ARG A 384 11.10 34.55 17.25
CA ARG A 384 11.29 35.12 18.59
C ARG A 384 12.49 34.52 19.31
N SER A 385 12.68 33.20 19.24
CA SER A 385 13.85 32.50 19.77
C SER A 385 15.14 33.01 19.11
N ASN A 386 15.16 33.13 17.78
CA ASN A 386 16.33 33.64 17.06
C ASN A 386 16.60 35.11 17.40
N TYR A 387 15.56 35.94 17.47
CA TYR A 387 15.67 37.34 17.88
C TYR A 387 16.26 37.45 19.29
N ASN A 388 15.76 36.68 20.25
CA ASN A 388 16.29 36.65 21.62
C ASN A 388 17.75 36.20 21.66
N LYS A 389 18.15 35.20 20.86
CA LYS A 389 19.55 34.77 20.74
C LYS A 389 20.45 35.89 20.19
N VAL A 390 20.00 36.58 19.15
CA VAL A 390 20.73 37.71 18.56
C VAL A 390 20.83 38.85 19.57
N LEU A 391 19.74 39.18 20.26
CA LEU A 391 19.70 40.21 21.28
C LEU A 391 20.66 39.86 22.44
N ALA A 392 20.61 38.63 22.95
CA ALA A 392 21.51 38.16 24.01
C ALA A 392 22.99 38.21 23.56
N ALA A 393 23.29 37.78 22.34
CA ALA A 393 24.63 37.88 21.77
C ALA A 393 25.09 39.33 21.62
N GLN A 394 24.20 40.24 21.24
CA GLN A 394 24.49 41.67 21.14
C GLN A 394 24.73 42.27 22.53
N THR A 395 23.91 41.94 23.53
CA THR A 395 24.11 42.37 24.92
C THR A 395 25.44 41.86 25.48
N GLN A 396 25.79 40.60 25.21
CA GLN A 396 27.05 40.01 25.65
C GLN A 396 28.27 40.60 24.90
N ASN A 397 28.13 40.90 23.61
CA ASN A 397 29.17 41.62 22.87
C ASN A 397 29.37 43.03 23.39
N ASN A 398 28.29 43.74 23.72
CA ASN A 398 28.36 45.06 24.34
C ASN A 398 29.00 45.00 25.72
N SER A 399 28.65 44.02 26.57
CA SER A 399 29.28 43.86 27.88
C SER A 399 30.76 43.51 27.76
N ASN A 400 31.13 42.65 26.81
CA ASN A 400 32.53 42.33 26.52
C ASN A 400 33.30 43.56 26.01
N LEU A 401 32.66 44.41 25.20
CA LEU A 401 33.26 45.66 24.70
C LEU A 401 33.49 46.66 25.84
N LEU A 402 32.50 46.83 26.72
CA LEU A 402 32.64 47.67 27.92
C LEU A 402 33.74 47.12 28.85
N ALA A 403 33.80 45.81 29.07
CA ALA A 403 34.85 45.19 29.87
C ALA A 403 36.25 45.41 29.26
N ARG A 404 36.38 45.33 27.93
CA ARG A 404 37.64 45.65 27.24
C ARG A 404 38.02 47.12 27.34
N GLN A 405 37.05 48.03 27.25
CA GLN A 405 37.28 49.46 27.43
C GLN A 405 37.70 49.76 28.87
N GLU A 406 37.06 49.16 29.87
CA GLU A 406 37.43 49.32 31.27
C GLU A 406 38.82 48.76 31.54
N ALA A 407 39.15 47.57 31.03
CA ALA A 407 40.50 47.02 31.12
C ALA A 407 41.55 47.86 30.36
N ALA A 408 41.17 48.59 29.31
CA ALA A 408 42.05 49.54 28.64
C ALA A 408 42.21 50.83 29.46
N ARG A 409 41.15 51.30 30.12
CA ARG A 409 41.15 52.46 31.02
C ARG A 409 42.02 52.20 32.25
N VAL A 410 41.84 51.08 32.92
CA VAL A 410 42.67 50.65 34.06
C VAL A 410 44.15 50.58 33.64
N ARG A 411 44.46 49.93 32.51
CA ARG A 411 45.83 49.92 31.98
C ARG A 411 46.37 51.33 31.68
N ALA A 412 45.54 52.22 31.13
CA ALA A 412 45.95 53.60 30.88
C ALA A 412 46.24 54.36 32.19
N GLU A 413 45.39 54.20 33.21
CA GLU A 413 45.57 54.78 34.54
C GLU A 413 46.85 54.23 35.22
N GLU A 414 47.08 52.92 35.17
CA GLU A 414 48.31 52.28 35.65
C GLU A 414 49.55 52.83 34.92
N THR A 415 49.49 52.99 33.59
CA THR A 415 50.62 53.54 32.82
C THR A 415 50.87 55.02 33.08
N MET A 416 49.81 55.81 33.31
CA MET A 416 49.92 57.21 33.73
C MET A 416 50.50 57.34 35.13
N ALA A 417 50.10 56.48 36.07
CA ALA A 417 50.67 56.42 37.42
C ALA A 417 52.18 56.13 37.38
N LEU A 418 52.62 55.29 36.43
CA LEU A 418 54.04 55.01 36.15
C LEU A 418 54.76 56.10 35.34
N LYS A 419 54.07 57.19 34.96
CA LYS A 419 54.58 58.30 34.11
C LYS A 419 55.15 57.86 32.76
N LEU A 420 54.67 56.75 32.22
CA LEU A 420 55.10 56.24 30.93
C LEU A 420 54.24 56.85 29.82
N LYS A 421 54.86 57.53 28.84
CA LYS A 421 54.14 58.20 27.74
C LYS A 421 53.35 57.21 26.86
N CYS A 422 53.85 55.98 26.73
CA CYS A 422 53.21 54.85 26.08
C CYS A 422 53.66 53.58 26.80
N ALA A 423 52.78 52.59 26.99
CA ALA A 423 53.12 51.28 27.58
C ALA A 423 54.24 50.50 26.83
N ASN A 424 54.64 50.99 25.66
CA ASN A 424 55.71 50.45 24.82
C ASN A 424 57.03 51.22 24.89
N ASP A 425 57.14 52.33 25.62
CA ASP A 425 58.34 53.20 25.61
C ASP A 425 59.01 53.26 27.00
N VAL A 426 59.50 52.12 27.47
CA VAL A 426 60.55 52.09 28.50
C VAL A 426 61.73 51.36 27.91
N HIS A 427 62.64 52.09 27.27
CA HIS A 427 63.87 51.50 26.77
C HIS A 427 65.08 52.11 27.45
N SER A 428 65.90 51.21 28.01
CA SER A 428 67.23 51.58 28.44
C SER A 428 68.10 51.85 27.20
N PHE A 429 68.96 52.86 27.28
CA PHE A 429 69.89 53.27 26.21
C PHE A 429 70.75 52.11 25.66
N LYS A 430 70.92 51.02 26.42
CA LYS A 430 71.65 49.81 25.99
C LYS A 430 70.89 49.01 24.93
N GLU A 431 69.56 48.88 25.01
CA GLU A 431 68.78 48.02 24.10
C GLU A 431 68.69 48.57 22.67
N VAL A 432 68.69 49.90 22.53
CA VAL A 432 68.70 50.58 21.23
C VAL A 432 70.11 50.55 20.61
N LYS A 433 71.16 50.67 21.43
CA LYS A 433 72.56 50.72 20.98
C LYS A 433 73.09 49.38 20.44
N TYR A 434 72.60 48.24 20.94
CA TYR A 434 73.08 46.90 20.54
C TYR A 434 72.24 46.18 19.47
N LYS A 435 71.32 46.87 18.78
CA LYS A 435 70.43 46.30 17.73
C LYS A 435 69.51 45.15 18.18
N THR A 436 69.55 44.75 19.46
CA THR A 436 68.69 43.72 20.06
C THR A 436 67.20 44.07 19.97
N TRP A 437 66.86 45.35 19.96
CA TRP A 437 65.48 45.82 19.83
C TRP A 437 64.87 45.55 18.45
N GLY A 438 65.62 45.81 17.37
CA GLY A 438 65.16 45.56 16.00
C GLY A 438 64.91 44.07 15.76
N GLU A 439 65.73 43.21 16.36
CA GLU A 439 65.53 41.75 16.34
C GLU A 439 64.32 41.30 17.17
N LEU A 440 64.10 41.88 18.35
CA LEU A 440 62.94 41.60 19.18
C LEU A 440 61.63 42.03 18.49
N GLN A 441 61.61 43.21 17.88
CA GLN A 441 60.46 43.72 17.14
C GLN A 441 60.18 42.87 15.90
N ARG A 442 61.23 42.44 15.18
CA ARG A 442 61.08 41.48 14.06
C ARG A 442 60.50 40.16 14.55
N ARG A 443 61.03 39.56 15.62
CA ARG A 443 60.51 38.31 16.21
C ARG A 443 59.05 38.43 16.65
N ARG A 444 58.67 39.51 17.35
CA ARG A 444 57.27 39.75 17.74
C ARG A 444 56.35 39.93 16.54
N MET A 445 56.80 40.61 15.50
CA MET A 445 56.02 40.76 14.27
C MET A 445 55.86 39.42 13.54
N GLU A 446 56.90 38.58 13.50
CA GLU A 446 56.84 37.21 12.99
C GLU A 446 55.89 36.32 13.82
N GLU A 447 55.89 36.43 15.15
CA GLU A 447 54.97 35.70 16.03
C GLU A 447 53.50 36.14 15.82
N ILE A 448 53.24 37.44 15.73
CA ILE A 448 51.90 37.98 15.45
C ILE A 448 51.43 37.53 14.06
N GLN A 449 52.33 37.50 13.08
CA GLN A 449 52.03 37.06 11.74
C GLN A 449 51.66 35.57 11.71
N LYS A 450 52.46 34.71 12.37
CA LYS A 450 52.14 33.28 12.56
C LYS A 450 50.81 33.05 13.25
N ALA A 451 50.48 33.85 14.28
CA ALA A 451 49.20 33.75 14.97
C ALA A 451 48.01 34.12 14.06
N ARG A 452 48.17 35.14 13.21
CA ARG A 452 47.15 35.51 12.21
C ARG A 452 46.97 34.45 11.13
N GLU A 453 48.08 33.86 10.67
CA GLU A 453 48.06 32.76 9.70
C GLU A 453 47.39 31.52 10.27
N ALA A 454 47.69 31.14 11.52
CA ALA A 454 47.04 30.03 12.21
C ALA A 454 45.53 30.25 12.37
N GLN A 455 45.10 31.46 12.73
CA GLN A 455 43.67 31.81 12.79
C GLN A 455 43.01 31.72 11.42
N THR A 456 43.70 32.17 10.37
CA THR A 456 43.18 32.12 9.00
C THR A 456 43.06 30.67 8.53
N GLN A 457 44.07 29.83 8.79
CA GLN A 457 44.05 28.39 8.47
C GLN A 457 42.89 27.68 9.18
N ALA A 458 42.69 27.95 10.48
CA ALA A 458 41.56 27.38 11.22
C ALA A 458 40.20 27.76 10.62
N LEU A 459 40.08 29.00 10.13
CA LEU A 459 38.88 29.48 9.44
C LEU A 459 38.66 28.75 8.11
N VAL A 460 39.72 28.54 7.32
CA VAL A 460 39.66 27.79 6.06
C VAL A 460 39.24 26.34 6.30
N ILE A 461 39.81 25.68 7.32
CA ILE A 461 39.43 24.30 7.72
C ILE A 461 37.95 24.24 8.08
N LYS A 462 37.46 25.18 8.92
CA LYS A 462 36.05 25.23 9.33
C LYS A 462 35.08 25.42 8.16
N ILE A 463 35.47 26.23 7.16
CA ILE A 463 34.68 26.41 5.94
C ILE A 463 34.68 25.12 5.11
N ALA A 464 35.83 24.45 5.00
CA ALA A 464 35.95 23.17 4.29
C ALA A 464 35.11 22.06 4.95
N GLU A 465 35.12 21.95 6.29
CA GLU A 465 34.24 21.05 7.05
C GLU A 465 32.76 21.32 6.75
N GLY A 466 32.36 22.60 6.70
CA GLY A 466 30.99 22.98 6.37
C GLY A 466 30.58 22.56 4.95
N GLN A 467 31.48 22.70 3.98
CA GLN A 467 31.25 22.26 2.59
C GLN A 467 31.20 20.74 2.48
N ALA A 468 32.07 20.01 3.19
CA ALA A 468 32.06 18.55 3.24
C ALA A 468 30.73 18.02 3.83
N LYS A 469 30.25 18.61 4.94
CA LYS A 469 28.92 18.29 5.52
C LYS A 469 27.79 18.50 4.51
N ALA A 470 27.81 19.60 3.76
CA ALA A 470 26.78 19.89 2.77
C ALA A 470 26.77 18.85 1.64
N ARG A 471 27.94 18.53 1.08
CA ARG A 471 28.09 17.50 0.04
C ARG A 471 27.61 16.12 0.50
N ALA A 472 28.01 15.71 1.70
CA ALA A 472 27.58 14.43 2.27
C ALA A 472 26.06 14.33 2.46
N ARG A 473 25.40 15.43 2.85
CA ARG A 473 23.93 15.49 2.96
C ARG A 473 23.26 15.40 1.59
N ASP A 474 23.79 16.07 0.58
CA ASP A 474 23.26 16.02 -0.78
C ASP A 474 23.42 14.62 -1.40
N GLU A 475 24.57 13.98 -1.20
CA GLU A 475 24.83 12.59 -1.61
C GLU A 475 23.90 11.62 -0.89
N GLY A 476 23.74 11.75 0.43
CA GLY A 476 22.80 10.93 1.20
C GLY A 476 21.35 11.11 0.74
N ALA A 477 20.93 12.33 0.43
CA ALA A 477 19.60 12.62 -0.11
C ALA A 477 19.38 11.98 -1.50
N MET A 478 20.39 12.04 -2.37
CA MET A 478 20.38 11.39 -3.68
C MET A 478 20.34 9.86 -3.55
N GLU A 479 21.06 9.26 -2.61
CA GLU A 479 21.01 7.82 -2.37
C GLU A 479 19.61 7.37 -1.90
N VAL A 480 18.99 8.11 -0.97
CA VAL A 480 17.61 7.84 -0.54
C VAL A 480 16.64 7.92 -1.71
N LYS A 481 16.79 8.92 -2.58
CA LYS A 481 15.96 9.08 -3.79
C LYS A 481 16.16 7.93 -4.77
N ASN A 482 17.40 7.55 -5.05
CA ASN A 482 17.75 6.43 -5.95
C ASN A 482 17.22 5.10 -5.41
N ARG A 483 17.33 4.86 -4.10
CA ARG A 483 16.73 3.67 -3.46
C ARG A 483 15.22 3.69 -3.55
N ARG A 484 14.54 4.82 -3.32
CA ARG A 484 13.08 4.92 -3.51
C ARG A 484 12.67 4.58 -4.94
N GLN A 485 13.43 5.04 -5.93
CA GLN A 485 13.18 4.71 -7.35
C GLN A 485 13.40 3.22 -7.64
N ARG A 486 14.50 2.62 -7.17
CA ARG A 486 14.75 1.17 -7.29
C ARG A 486 13.65 0.37 -6.62
N ILE A 487 13.29 0.73 -5.40
CA ILE A 487 12.20 0.11 -4.64
C ILE A 487 10.87 0.23 -5.40
N GLY A 488 10.57 1.40 -5.97
CA GLY A 488 9.39 1.59 -6.81
C GLY A 488 9.37 0.64 -8.01
N ALA A 489 10.50 0.52 -8.71
CA ALA A 489 10.67 -0.42 -9.82
C ALA A 489 10.50 -1.89 -9.37
N ASP A 490 11.13 -2.28 -8.25
CA ASP A 490 11.03 -3.63 -7.69
C ASP A 490 9.59 -3.96 -7.27
N THR A 491 8.85 -2.99 -6.70
CA THR A 491 7.43 -3.19 -6.35
C THR A 491 6.54 -3.34 -7.57
N LEU A 492 6.85 -2.63 -8.67
CA LEU A 492 6.13 -2.79 -9.93
C LEU A 492 6.40 -4.17 -10.53
N ALA A 493 7.67 -4.59 -10.57
CA ALA A 493 8.07 -5.90 -11.07
C ALA A 493 7.48 -7.05 -10.23
N LEU A 494 7.43 -6.90 -8.90
CA LEU A 494 6.73 -7.83 -8.01
C LEU A 494 5.23 -7.89 -8.28
N ASN A 495 4.59 -6.76 -8.57
CA ASN A 495 3.16 -6.73 -8.90
C ASN A 495 2.88 -7.43 -10.24
N ASP A 496 3.76 -7.24 -11.23
CA ASP A 496 3.64 -7.91 -12.52
C ASP A 496 3.89 -9.42 -12.40
N ARG A 497 4.94 -9.84 -11.67
CA ARG A 497 5.18 -11.25 -11.33
C ARG A 497 4.04 -11.88 -10.53
N ALA A 498 3.48 -11.13 -9.58
CA ALA A 498 2.34 -11.59 -8.80
C ALA A 498 1.13 -11.80 -9.71
N LYS A 499 0.80 -10.86 -10.61
CA LYS A 499 -0.27 -11.04 -11.60
C LYS A 499 -0.05 -12.26 -12.49
N GLU A 500 1.17 -12.47 -12.99
CA GLU A 500 1.50 -13.65 -13.79
C GLU A 500 1.37 -14.96 -12.98
N GLY A 501 1.87 -14.98 -11.74
CA GLY A 501 1.70 -16.10 -10.82
C GLY A 501 0.22 -16.37 -10.50
N PHE A 502 -0.59 -15.32 -10.35
CA PHE A 502 -2.04 -15.45 -10.11
C PHE A 502 -2.80 -15.99 -11.32
N ILE A 503 -2.41 -15.62 -12.55
CA ILE A 503 -2.98 -16.19 -13.77
C ILE A 503 -2.68 -17.68 -13.84
N LYS A 504 -1.44 -18.08 -13.52
CA LYS A 504 -1.03 -19.49 -13.44
C LYS A 504 -1.83 -20.26 -12.38
N ILE A 505 -1.95 -19.73 -11.16
CA ILE A 505 -2.72 -20.34 -10.07
C ILE A 505 -4.20 -20.52 -10.44
N LYS A 506 -4.81 -19.58 -11.18
CA LYS A 506 -6.20 -19.73 -11.65
C LYS A 506 -6.37 -20.83 -12.70
N SER A 507 -5.31 -21.15 -13.45
CA SER A 507 -5.33 -22.21 -14.47
C SER A 507 -4.80 -23.55 -13.98
N GLU A 508 -4.11 -23.60 -12.84
CA GLU A 508 -3.49 -24.82 -12.31
C GLU A 508 -4.45 -25.57 -11.35
N PRO A 509 -4.82 -26.83 -11.64
CA PRO A 509 -5.64 -27.66 -10.75
C PRO A 509 -4.85 -28.38 -9.64
N ASP A 510 -3.51 -28.37 -9.69
CA ASP A 510 -2.61 -29.10 -8.78
C ASP A 510 -2.11 -28.21 -7.63
N GLU A 511 -2.57 -28.50 -6.40
CA GLU A 511 -2.33 -27.68 -5.20
C GLU A 511 -0.84 -27.55 -4.83
N ARG A 512 -0.03 -28.56 -5.12
CA ARG A 512 1.42 -28.50 -4.84
C ARG A 512 2.14 -27.47 -5.73
N ARG A 513 1.65 -27.28 -6.96
CA ARG A 513 2.17 -26.26 -7.88
C ARG A 513 1.71 -24.87 -7.47
N ILE A 514 0.49 -24.73 -6.94
CA ILE A 514 -0.02 -23.48 -6.36
C ILE A 514 0.84 -23.06 -5.16
N VAL A 515 1.15 -23.99 -4.25
CA VAL A 515 2.03 -23.73 -3.10
C VAL A 515 3.43 -23.29 -3.55
N LYS A 516 3.98 -23.94 -4.59
CA LYS A 516 5.28 -23.56 -5.15
C LYS A 516 5.26 -22.16 -5.76
N VAL A 517 4.26 -21.82 -6.57
CA VAL A 517 4.13 -20.48 -7.17
C VAL A 517 3.91 -19.39 -6.12
N MET A 518 3.15 -19.68 -5.05
CA MET A 518 2.97 -18.77 -3.92
C MET A 518 4.26 -18.61 -3.09
N SER A 519 5.03 -19.69 -2.91
CA SER A 519 6.35 -19.66 -2.27
C SER A 519 7.37 -18.87 -3.08
N ASP A 520 7.37 -19.02 -4.42
CA ASP A 520 8.24 -18.27 -5.33
C ASP A 520 7.93 -16.76 -5.34
N LEU A 521 6.70 -16.38 -4.98
CA LEU A 521 6.28 -14.99 -4.75
C LEU A 521 6.59 -14.48 -3.33
N GLY A 522 7.21 -15.30 -2.47
CA GLY A 522 7.61 -14.95 -1.11
C GLY A 522 6.51 -15.11 -0.05
N PHE A 523 5.39 -15.76 -0.39
CA PHE A 523 4.33 -16.07 0.57
C PHE A 523 4.60 -17.41 1.25
N VAL A 524 4.67 -17.40 2.58
CA VAL A 524 4.73 -18.63 3.38
C VAL A 524 3.32 -19.19 3.48
N MET A 525 3.01 -20.20 2.67
CA MET A 525 1.77 -20.95 2.77
C MET A 525 1.83 -21.88 4.00
N PRO A 526 0.76 -21.99 4.80
CA PRO A 526 0.68 -23.00 5.85
C PRO A 526 0.90 -24.39 5.26
N LYS A 527 1.76 -25.21 5.88
CA LYS A 527 1.87 -26.63 5.52
C LYS A 527 0.51 -27.28 5.78
N LEU A 528 -0.07 -27.87 4.75
CA LEU A 528 -1.20 -28.77 4.91
C LEU A 528 -0.71 -30.07 5.57
N PRO A 529 -1.56 -30.76 6.35
CA PRO A 529 -1.26 -32.10 6.85
C PRO A 529 -0.99 -33.00 5.65
N ASP A 530 0.10 -33.76 5.69
CA ASP A 530 0.38 -34.75 4.65
C ASP A 530 -0.76 -35.80 4.70
N GLU A 531 -1.37 -36.11 3.55
CA GLU A 531 -2.45 -37.12 3.39
C GLU A 531 -1.97 -38.57 3.65
N GLY A 532 -1.02 -38.78 4.56
CA GLY A 532 -0.46 -40.09 4.90
C GLY A 532 -0.48 -40.45 6.39
N GLU A 533 -0.83 -39.53 7.30
CA GLU A 533 -0.79 -39.82 8.75
C GLU A 533 -2.15 -40.31 9.32
N ASP A 534 -3.27 -40.11 8.62
CA ASP A 534 -4.61 -40.52 9.09
C ASP A 534 -4.94 -42.02 8.89
N GLU A 535 -4.09 -42.79 8.21
CA GLU A 535 -4.29 -44.25 8.07
C GLU A 535 -3.68 -45.08 9.22
N GLU A 536 -2.79 -44.52 10.04
CA GLU A 536 -2.25 -45.23 11.21
C GLU A 536 -3.15 -45.12 12.45
N GLU A 537 -3.89 -44.02 12.63
CA GLU A 537 -4.80 -43.88 13.78
C GLU A 537 -6.13 -44.65 13.65
N LYS A 538 -6.53 -45.06 12.42
CA LYS A 538 -7.73 -45.89 12.22
C LYS A 538 -7.52 -47.39 12.42
N LYS A 539 -6.30 -47.84 12.74
CA LYS A 539 -6.02 -49.22 13.17
C LYS A 539 -5.94 -49.39 14.69
N ALA A 540 -6.07 -48.31 15.45
CA ALA A 540 -5.94 -48.32 16.90
C ALA A 540 -7.27 -48.15 17.67
N PHE A 541 -8.43 -48.24 16.99
CA PHE A 541 -9.74 -48.32 17.63
C PHE A 541 -10.58 -49.49 17.14
#